data_AF-A0A6B3HK73-F1
#
_entry.id   AF-A0A6B3HK73-F1
#
_cell.length_a   1.000
_cell.length_b   1.000
_cell.length_c   1.000
_cell.angle_alpha   90.00
_cell.angle_beta   90.00
_cell.angle_gamma   90.00
#
_symmetry.space_group_name_H-M   'P 1'
#
loop_
_entity.id
_entity.type
_entity.pdbx_description
1 polymer ?
#
loop_
_entity_poly.entity_id
_entity_poly.type
_entity_poly.pdbx_seq_one_letter_code
_entity_poly.pdbx_strand_id
1 'polypeptide(L)'
;MRRYRHSEQRVPTGRPYLLREVYDKTPSIDDRICALPDPADPTEYEAIADALWDLFLSTRNLAEQRSGTGCTRHPDGPVDTEAPEDWGFCLLCNTNRRRGQPSSTAAQKPPKHVWAVPPPPYTHGALLQTRRSLNDALLELNYRAPDASFQAVADLAHAAFVIARELSRPRTYGCLVHPGAPLDPAAPKGRPMCIFCAGRERRASYGPPTVTVRPSRPLPPVRHPDR
;
A
#
# COMPACT_ATOMS: atom_id res chain seq x y z
N MET A 1 -44.48 -2.54 -21.91
CA MET A 1 -43.29 -1.94 -22.56
C MET A 1 -42.12 -1.95 -21.58
N ARG A 2 -41.22 -2.93 -21.68
CA ARG A 2 -39.98 -2.98 -20.86
C ARG A 2 -39.01 -1.94 -21.42
N ARG A 3 -38.73 -0.88 -20.64
CA ARG A 3 -37.65 0.07 -20.97
C ARG A 3 -36.32 -0.67 -20.84
N TYR A 4 -35.66 -0.91 -21.97
CA TYR A 4 -34.27 -1.36 -22.01
C TYR A 4 -33.41 -0.23 -21.40
N ARG A 5 -32.92 -0.43 -20.17
CA ARG A 5 -31.87 0.43 -19.60
C ARG A 5 -30.57 0.05 -20.33
N HIS A 6 -30.14 0.88 -21.26
CA HIS A 6 -28.75 0.85 -21.70
C HIS A 6 -27.90 1.19 -20.48
N SER A 7 -27.13 0.23 -19.97
CA SER A 7 -26.17 0.49 -18.90
C SER A 7 -25.06 1.39 -19.47
N GLU A 8 -24.94 2.59 -18.91
CA GLU A 8 -23.91 3.59 -19.17
C GLU A 8 -22.51 3.13 -18.68
N GLN A 9 -22.06 1.95 -19.08
CA GLN A 9 -20.72 1.48 -18.75
C GLN A 9 -19.72 2.08 -19.75
N ARG A 10 -19.39 3.35 -19.51
CA ARG A 10 -18.29 4.03 -20.19
C ARG A 10 -16.99 3.42 -19.64
N VAL A 11 -16.39 2.50 -20.39
CA VAL A 11 -15.07 1.93 -20.09
C VAL A 11 -14.07 3.09 -19.94
N PRO A 12 -13.36 3.23 -18.81
CA PRO A 12 -12.38 4.30 -18.62
C PRO A 12 -11.37 4.35 -19.77
N THR A 13 -11.08 5.54 -20.26
CA THR A 13 -10.13 5.77 -21.36
C THR A 13 -8.77 5.20 -20.95
N GLY A 14 -8.27 4.20 -21.69
CA GLY A 14 -7.00 3.51 -21.41
C GLY A 14 -7.13 2.09 -20.82
N ARG A 15 -8.30 1.68 -20.32
CA ARG A 15 -8.50 0.33 -19.74
C ARG A 15 -8.14 -0.81 -20.70
N PRO A 16 -8.48 -0.80 -22.00
CA PRO A 16 -8.06 -1.86 -22.92
C PRO A 16 -6.54 -1.94 -23.11
N TYR A 17 -5.85 -0.80 -23.14
CA TYR A 17 -4.40 -0.74 -23.27
C TYR A 17 -3.71 -1.29 -22.02
N LEU A 18 -4.14 -0.83 -20.84
CA LEU A 18 -3.58 -1.28 -19.56
C LEU A 18 -3.87 -2.78 -19.32
N LEU A 19 -5.03 -3.28 -19.72
CA LEU A 19 -5.35 -4.72 -19.66
C LEU A 19 -4.38 -5.52 -20.53
N ARG A 20 -4.13 -5.06 -21.75
CA ARG A 20 -3.15 -5.71 -22.63
C ARG A 20 -1.75 -5.70 -22.01
N GLU A 21 -1.31 -4.58 -21.46
CA GLU A 21 -0.01 -4.48 -20.79
C GLU A 21 0.12 -5.48 -19.62
N VAL A 22 -0.94 -5.65 -18.84
CA VAL A 22 -0.99 -6.66 -17.76
C VAL A 22 -0.87 -8.07 -18.33
N TYR A 23 -1.63 -8.41 -19.37
CA TYR A 23 -1.54 -9.72 -20.01
C TYR A 23 -0.19 -10.00 -20.67
N ASP A 24 0.46 -8.97 -21.22
CA ASP A 24 1.78 -9.11 -21.86
C ASP A 24 2.90 -9.36 -20.82
N LYS A 25 2.80 -8.74 -19.63
CA LYS A 25 3.80 -8.89 -18.55
C LYS A 25 3.67 -10.19 -17.76
N THR A 26 2.45 -10.64 -17.48
CA THR A 26 2.20 -11.74 -16.53
C THR A 26 2.90 -13.05 -16.89
N PRO A 27 2.87 -13.57 -18.13
CA PRO A 27 3.46 -14.87 -18.46
C PRO A 27 4.96 -14.95 -18.15
N SER A 28 5.72 -13.90 -18.48
CA SER A 28 7.16 -13.89 -18.20
C SER A 28 7.47 -13.88 -16.69
N ILE A 29 6.66 -13.18 -15.90
CA ILE A 29 6.78 -13.17 -14.43
C ILE A 29 6.42 -14.55 -13.88
N ASP A 30 5.36 -15.16 -14.42
CA ASP A 30 4.88 -16.47 -14.03
C ASP A 30 5.93 -17.57 -14.24
N ASP A 31 6.54 -17.58 -15.43
CA ASP A 31 7.61 -18.50 -15.79
C ASP A 31 8.82 -18.34 -14.87
N ARG A 32 9.22 -17.08 -14.57
CA ARG A 32 10.34 -16.80 -13.66
C ARG A 32 10.08 -17.33 -12.25
N ILE A 33 8.88 -17.09 -11.72
CA ILE A 33 8.50 -17.59 -10.38
C ILE A 33 8.50 -19.13 -10.37
N CYS A 34 7.98 -19.78 -11.41
CA CYS A 34 7.94 -21.25 -11.48
C CYS A 34 9.30 -21.89 -11.70
N ALA A 35 10.23 -21.18 -12.35
CA ALA A 35 11.59 -21.66 -12.61
C ALA A 35 12.52 -21.58 -11.40
N LEU A 36 12.13 -20.88 -10.32
CA LEU A 36 12.95 -20.76 -9.11
C LEU A 36 13.11 -22.12 -8.40
N PRO A 37 14.33 -22.50 -8.00
CA PRO A 37 14.54 -23.59 -7.06
C PRO A 37 14.04 -23.21 -5.65
N ASP A 38 13.69 -24.19 -4.81
CA ASP A 38 13.35 -23.97 -3.41
C ASP A 38 14.39 -24.67 -2.49
N PRO A 39 15.23 -23.92 -1.73
CA PRO A 39 15.31 -22.46 -1.66
C PRO A 39 16.12 -21.85 -2.83
N ALA A 40 15.64 -20.72 -3.34
CA ALA A 40 16.33 -19.89 -4.35
C ALA A 40 17.23 -18.84 -3.70
N ASP A 41 18.19 -18.31 -4.47
CA ASP A 41 19.06 -17.25 -4.00
C ASP A 41 18.26 -15.93 -3.84
N PRO A 42 18.50 -15.12 -2.79
CA PRO A 42 17.80 -13.86 -2.59
C PRO A 42 17.87 -12.90 -3.80
N THR A 43 18.95 -12.92 -4.58
CA THR A 43 19.09 -12.06 -5.77
C THR A 43 18.13 -12.44 -6.90
N GLU A 44 17.74 -13.71 -7.01
CA GLU A 44 16.76 -14.17 -7.99
C GLU A 44 15.36 -13.62 -7.66
N TYR A 45 15.02 -13.52 -6.37
CA TYR A 45 13.78 -12.90 -5.91
C TYR A 45 13.74 -11.39 -6.12
N GLU A 46 14.89 -10.71 -6.16
CA GLU A 46 14.94 -9.25 -6.39
C GLU A 46 14.43 -8.91 -7.79
N ALA A 47 14.92 -9.60 -8.82
CA ALA A 47 14.47 -9.39 -10.20
C ALA A 47 12.97 -9.70 -10.39
N ILE A 48 12.44 -10.67 -9.63
CA ILE A 48 11.00 -10.99 -9.62
C ILE A 48 10.20 -9.89 -8.90
N ALA A 49 10.72 -9.37 -7.78
CA ALA A 49 10.08 -8.28 -7.05
C ALA A 49 9.96 -7.02 -7.93
N ASP A 50 11.01 -6.65 -8.68
CA ASP A 50 10.97 -5.50 -9.58
C ASP A 50 9.92 -5.68 -10.69
N ALA A 51 9.86 -6.87 -11.31
CA ALA A 51 8.87 -7.15 -12.35
C ALA A 51 7.43 -7.17 -11.79
N LEU A 52 7.23 -7.69 -10.58
CA LEU A 52 5.93 -7.66 -9.88
C LEU A 52 5.53 -6.24 -9.48
N TRP A 53 6.49 -5.38 -9.14
CA TRP A 53 6.22 -3.97 -8.88
C TRP A 53 5.73 -3.26 -10.14
N ASP A 54 6.37 -3.48 -11.29
CA ASP A 54 5.94 -2.93 -12.57
C ASP A 54 4.55 -3.45 -13.00
N LEU A 55 4.26 -4.73 -12.77
CA LEU A 55 2.93 -5.30 -12.95
C LEU A 55 1.90 -4.64 -12.01
N PHE A 56 2.27 -4.44 -10.76
CA PHE A 56 1.44 -3.75 -9.77
C PHE A 56 1.13 -2.32 -10.21
N LEU A 57 2.09 -1.57 -10.77
CA LEU A 57 1.83 -0.22 -11.28
C LEU A 57 0.79 -0.22 -12.42
N SER A 58 0.88 -1.18 -13.35
CA SER A 58 -0.11 -1.32 -14.44
C SER A 58 -1.50 -1.72 -13.90
N THR A 59 -1.58 -2.70 -13.02
CA THR A 59 -2.85 -3.17 -12.42
C THR A 59 -3.48 -2.13 -11.49
N ARG A 60 -2.67 -1.36 -10.75
CA ARG A 60 -3.12 -0.21 -9.96
C ARG A 60 -3.85 0.82 -10.81
N ASN A 61 -3.35 1.10 -12.00
CA ASN A 61 -3.97 2.09 -12.89
C ASN A 61 -5.25 1.56 -13.57
N LEU A 62 -5.51 0.24 -13.51
CA LEU A 62 -6.78 -0.38 -13.93
C LEU A 62 -7.86 -0.32 -12.86
N ALA A 63 -7.46 -0.33 -11.59
CA ALA A 63 -8.36 -0.11 -10.46
C ALA A 63 -8.88 1.34 -10.48
N GLU A 64 -10.02 1.57 -9.82
CA GLU A 64 -10.61 2.91 -9.73
C GLU A 64 -9.57 3.93 -9.22
N GLN A 65 -9.42 5.05 -9.93
CA GLN A 65 -8.46 6.10 -9.57
C GLN A 65 -8.77 6.59 -8.16
N ARG A 66 -7.88 6.26 -7.23
CA ARG A 66 -8.00 6.64 -5.83
C ARG A 66 -7.90 8.15 -5.74
N SER A 67 -8.98 8.79 -5.32
CA SER A 67 -8.94 10.23 -5.01
C SER A 67 -7.97 10.46 -3.84
N GLY A 68 -6.91 11.22 -4.07
CA GLY A 68 -5.99 11.63 -3.00
C GLY A 68 -6.71 12.34 -1.84
N THR A 69 -7.87 12.93 -2.12
CA THR A 69 -8.71 13.63 -1.13
C THR A 69 -9.93 12.86 -0.62
N GLY A 70 -10.29 11.73 -1.26
CA GLY A 70 -11.57 11.03 -1.00
C GLY A 70 -12.82 11.71 -1.56
N CYS A 71 -12.68 12.81 -2.31
CA CYS A 71 -13.80 13.57 -2.84
C CYS A 71 -14.10 13.21 -4.29
N THR A 72 -15.33 12.81 -4.59
CA THR A 72 -15.81 12.57 -5.96
C THR A 72 -15.77 13.82 -6.84
N ARG A 73 -15.83 15.01 -6.24
CA ARG A 73 -15.78 16.30 -6.95
C ARG A 73 -14.36 16.81 -7.20
N HIS A 74 -13.42 16.47 -6.32
CA HIS A 74 -12.04 16.94 -6.38
C HIS A 74 -11.06 15.79 -6.09
N PRO A 75 -11.03 14.75 -6.92
CA PRO A 75 -10.27 13.54 -6.63
C PRO A 75 -8.78 13.83 -6.41
N ASP A 76 -8.22 14.71 -7.24
CA ASP A 76 -6.81 15.14 -7.20
C ASP A 76 -6.60 16.52 -6.54
N GLY A 77 -7.56 16.96 -5.72
CA GLY A 77 -7.48 18.24 -5.02
C GLY A 77 -6.43 18.26 -3.90
N PRO A 78 -6.17 19.44 -3.30
CA PRO A 78 -5.31 19.55 -2.13
C PRO A 78 -5.88 18.80 -0.92
N VAL A 79 -4.99 18.14 -0.17
CA VAL A 79 -5.30 17.33 1.02
C VAL A 79 -5.32 18.20 2.28
N ASP A 80 -6.38 18.08 3.08
CA ASP A 80 -6.52 18.74 4.39
C ASP A 80 -5.99 17.84 5.50
N THR A 81 -4.81 18.14 6.01
CA THR A 81 -4.16 17.39 7.09
C THR A 81 -4.80 17.67 8.47
N GLU A 82 -5.62 18.70 8.58
CA GLU A 82 -6.29 19.15 9.81
C GLU A 82 -7.79 18.84 9.78
N ALA A 83 -8.23 17.95 8.88
CA ALA A 83 -9.62 17.53 8.80
C ALA A 83 -10.03 16.79 10.10
N PRO A 84 -11.19 17.14 10.71
CA PRO A 84 -11.79 16.35 11.80
C PRO A 84 -11.99 14.88 11.43
N GLU A 85 -12.08 13.97 12.41
CA GLU A 85 -12.10 12.52 12.16
C GLU A 85 -13.21 12.05 11.22
N ASP A 86 -14.37 12.72 11.26
CA ASP A 86 -15.56 12.40 10.49
C ASP A 86 -15.61 13.08 9.11
N TRP A 87 -14.59 13.86 8.77
CA TRP A 87 -14.50 14.59 7.51
C TRP A 87 -13.54 13.86 6.55
N GLY A 88 -13.83 13.97 5.25
CA GLY A 88 -12.88 13.59 4.22
C GLY A 88 -11.71 14.57 4.13
N PHE A 89 -10.72 14.21 3.31
CA PHE A 89 -9.45 14.93 3.26
C PHE A 89 -9.42 16.04 2.19
N CYS A 90 -10.55 16.41 1.59
CA CYS A 90 -10.57 17.43 0.55
C CYS A 90 -10.54 18.85 1.13
N LEU A 91 -9.40 19.53 0.98
CA LEU A 91 -9.21 20.89 1.50
C LEU A 91 -10.21 21.88 0.90
N LEU A 92 -10.58 21.75 -0.38
CA LEU A 92 -11.55 22.64 -1.02
C LEU A 92 -12.96 22.49 -0.42
N CYS A 93 -13.43 21.25 -0.25
CA CYS A 93 -14.73 20.99 0.37
C CYS A 93 -14.74 21.37 1.85
N ASN A 94 -13.67 21.07 2.57
CA ASN A 94 -13.53 21.40 3.99
C ASN A 94 -13.43 22.92 4.20
N THR A 95 -12.77 23.65 3.30
CA THR A 95 -12.71 25.13 3.34
C THR A 95 -14.09 25.74 3.16
N ASN A 96 -14.88 25.26 2.20
CA ASN A 96 -16.26 25.74 1.99
C ASN A 96 -17.17 25.42 3.18
N ARG A 97 -16.96 24.26 3.82
CA ARG A 97 -17.68 23.86 5.03
C ARG A 97 -17.31 24.73 6.22
N ARG A 98 -16.02 25.02 6.43
CA ARG A 98 -15.54 25.97 7.46
C ARG A 98 -16.09 27.38 7.27
N ARG A 99 -16.37 27.77 6.01
CA ARG A 99 -17.04 29.04 5.64
C ARG A 99 -18.57 29.02 5.78
N GLY A 100 -19.16 27.90 6.21
CA GLY A 100 -20.60 27.79 6.49
C GLY A 100 -21.50 27.61 5.26
N GLN A 101 -20.98 27.11 4.13
CA GLN A 101 -21.82 26.82 2.97
C GLN A 101 -22.64 25.53 3.16
N PRO A 102 -23.99 25.57 3.14
CA PRO A 102 -24.83 24.41 3.42
C PRO A 102 -24.82 23.33 2.32
N SER A 103 -24.38 23.67 1.10
CA SER A 103 -24.29 22.73 -0.02
C SER A 103 -23.00 21.90 -0.03
N SER A 104 -22.06 22.14 0.89
CA SER A 104 -20.84 21.34 1.00
C SER A 104 -21.08 20.09 1.86
N THR A 105 -21.53 19.01 1.22
CA THR A 105 -21.45 17.67 1.82
C THR A 105 -19.97 17.33 2.02
N ALA A 106 -19.59 16.93 3.24
CA ALA A 106 -18.24 16.45 3.49
C ALA A 106 -17.98 15.27 2.53
N ALA A 107 -16.83 15.26 1.87
CA ALA A 107 -16.37 14.03 1.26
C ALA A 107 -16.34 12.98 2.37
N GLN A 108 -16.92 11.80 2.15
CA GLN A 108 -16.73 10.72 3.12
C GLN A 108 -15.24 10.46 3.23
N LYS A 109 -14.76 10.21 4.44
CA LYS A 109 -13.37 9.81 4.64
C LYS A 109 -13.12 8.61 3.72
N PRO A 110 -12.24 8.75 2.71
CA PRO A 110 -11.88 7.58 1.94
C PRO A 110 -11.27 6.62 2.96
N PRO A 111 -11.62 5.33 2.93
CA PRO A 111 -10.89 4.36 3.71
C PRO A 111 -9.39 4.62 3.52
N LYS A 112 -8.58 4.54 4.57
CA LYS A 112 -7.11 4.58 4.43
C LYS A 112 -6.74 3.36 3.59
N HIS A 113 -6.76 3.50 2.28
CA HIS A 113 -6.57 2.40 1.33
C HIS A 113 -5.07 2.12 1.22
N VAL A 114 -4.53 1.49 2.25
CA VAL A 114 -3.25 0.79 2.17
C VAL A 114 -3.51 -0.45 1.31
N TRP A 115 -2.76 -0.62 0.21
CA TRP A 115 -2.82 -1.85 -0.57
C TRP A 115 -2.61 -3.05 0.34
N ALA A 116 -3.28 -4.17 0.07
CA ALA A 116 -3.19 -5.34 0.94
C ALA A 116 -1.72 -5.75 1.12
N VAL A 117 -1.24 -5.74 2.37
CA VAL A 117 0.07 -6.28 2.76
C VAL A 117 -0.19 -7.64 3.38
N PRO A 118 0.25 -8.74 2.76
CA PRO A 118 0.04 -10.07 3.32
C PRO A 118 0.76 -10.19 4.67
N PRO A 119 0.15 -10.83 5.68
CA PRO A 119 0.83 -11.10 6.93
C PRO A 119 1.94 -12.15 6.72
N PRO A 120 3.00 -12.15 7.54
CA PRO A 120 3.99 -13.22 7.55
C PRO A 120 3.36 -14.56 7.97
N PRO A 121 3.95 -15.73 7.62
CA PRO A 121 5.31 -15.90 7.09
C PRO A 121 5.46 -15.73 5.57
N TYR A 122 6.50 -15.02 5.14
CA TYR A 122 6.88 -14.88 3.74
C TYR A 122 7.75 -16.08 3.31
N THR A 123 7.21 -16.95 2.47
CA THR A 123 7.85 -18.19 1.98
C THR A 123 7.69 -18.32 0.47
N HIS A 124 8.52 -19.14 -0.18
CA HIS A 124 8.38 -19.47 -1.60
C HIS A 124 7.00 -20.07 -1.91
N GLY A 125 6.51 -20.97 -1.05
CA GLY A 125 5.15 -21.52 -1.17
C GLY A 125 4.05 -20.46 -1.09
N ALA A 126 4.19 -19.44 -0.24
CA ALA A 126 3.25 -18.31 -0.19
C ALA A 126 3.27 -17.51 -1.51
N LEU A 127 4.45 -17.28 -2.09
CA LEU A 127 4.59 -16.62 -3.39
C LEU A 127 3.87 -17.41 -4.50
N LEU A 128 4.10 -18.73 -4.57
CA LEU A 128 3.43 -19.61 -5.53
C LEU A 128 1.91 -19.62 -5.39
N GLN A 129 1.41 -19.60 -4.15
CA GLN A 129 -0.03 -19.53 -3.89
C GLN A 129 -0.63 -18.19 -4.31
N THR A 130 0.01 -17.07 -3.96
CA THR A 130 -0.44 -15.73 -4.40
C THR A 130 -0.39 -15.59 -5.91
N ARG A 131 0.65 -16.13 -6.57
CA ARG A 131 0.77 -16.22 -8.03
C ARG A 131 -0.39 -17.01 -8.66
N ARG A 132 -0.76 -18.17 -8.11
CA ARG A 132 -1.94 -18.93 -8.56
C ARG A 132 -3.21 -18.08 -8.49
N SER A 133 -3.48 -17.47 -7.34
CA SER A 133 -4.65 -16.60 -7.16
C SER A 133 -4.65 -15.39 -8.11
N LEU A 134 -3.47 -14.81 -8.38
CA LEU A 134 -3.33 -13.72 -9.36
C LEU A 134 -3.70 -14.19 -10.77
N ASN A 135 -3.19 -15.33 -11.21
CA ASN A 135 -3.51 -15.89 -12.53
C ASN A 135 -5.00 -16.24 -12.65
N ASP A 136 -5.58 -16.87 -11.63
CA ASP A 136 -7.02 -17.17 -11.59
C ASP A 136 -7.86 -15.90 -11.71
N ALA A 137 -7.48 -14.84 -10.98
CA ALA A 137 -8.16 -13.55 -11.05
C ALA A 137 -8.01 -12.87 -12.42
N LEU A 138 -6.85 -13.03 -13.09
CA LEU A 138 -6.60 -12.49 -14.42
C LEU A 138 -7.35 -13.24 -15.53
N LEU A 139 -7.58 -14.54 -15.37
CA LEU A 139 -8.39 -15.34 -16.31
C LEU A 139 -9.84 -14.87 -16.34
N GLU A 140 -10.39 -14.51 -15.18
CA GLU A 140 -11.76 -13.98 -15.06
C GLU A 140 -11.86 -12.48 -15.41
N LEU A 141 -10.73 -11.77 -15.44
CA LEU A 141 -10.70 -10.34 -15.70
C LEU A 141 -11.01 -10.06 -17.18
N ASN A 142 -11.88 -9.10 -17.44
CA ASN A 142 -12.15 -8.60 -18.78
C ASN A 142 -12.56 -7.13 -18.71
N TYR A 143 -12.64 -6.44 -19.86
CA TYR A 143 -12.94 -5.00 -19.91
C TYR A 143 -14.32 -4.61 -19.34
N ARG A 144 -15.24 -5.58 -19.15
CA ARG A 144 -16.56 -5.39 -18.54
C ARG A 144 -16.62 -5.84 -17.07
N ALA A 145 -15.52 -6.33 -16.52
CA ALA A 145 -15.47 -6.72 -15.12
C ALA A 145 -15.81 -5.54 -14.20
N PRO A 146 -16.36 -5.78 -13.00
CA PRO A 146 -16.59 -4.72 -12.03
C PRO A 146 -15.26 -4.16 -11.50
N ASP A 147 -15.25 -2.91 -11.03
CA ASP A 147 -14.03 -2.25 -10.50
C ASP A 147 -13.40 -3.01 -9.33
N ALA A 148 -14.22 -3.74 -8.54
CA ALA A 148 -13.75 -4.64 -7.49
C ALA A 148 -12.83 -5.76 -8.01
N SER A 149 -13.05 -6.28 -9.22
CA SER A 149 -12.18 -7.30 -9.83
C SER A 149 -10.81 -6.71 -10.18
N PHE A 150 -10.78 -5.49 -10.71
CA PHE A 150 -9.51 -4.80 -10.99
C PHE A 150 -8.74 -4.47 -9.71
N GLN A 151 -9.45 -4.06 -8.66
CA GLN A 151 -8.86 -3.84 -7.33
C GLN A 151 -8.28 -5.13 -6.75
N ALA A 152 -9.00 -6.26 -6.85
CA ALA A 152 -8.52 -7.56 -6.38
C ALA A 152 -7.22 -8.01 -7.08
N VAL A 153 -7.14 -7.82 -8.40
CA VAL A 153 -5.92 -8.11 -9.17
C VAL A 153 -4.75 -7.23 -8.73
N ALA A 154 -4.98 -5.94 -8.51
CA ALA A 154 -3.94 -5.04 -8.02
C ALA A 154 -3.49 -5.38 -6.58
N ASP A 155 -4.41 -5.79 -5.70
CA ASP A 155 -4.07 -6.26 -4.35
C ASP A 155 -3.25 -7.55 -4.39
N LEU A 156 -3.57 -8.50 -5.26
CA LEU A 156 -2.81 -9.73 -5.44
C LEU A 156 -1.41 -9.48 -6.02
N ALA A 157 -1.29 -8.60 -7.01
CA ALA A 157 0.00 -8.19 -7.58
C ALA A 157 0.88 -7.51 -6.50
N HIS A 158 0.30 -6.61 -5.71
CA HIS A 158 1.00 -5.98 -4.58
C HIS A 158 1.41 -7.00 -3.52
N ALA A 159 0.54 -7.94 -3.18
CA ALA A 159 0.86 -8.99 -2.22
C ALA A 159 2.01 -9.89 -2.70
N ALA A 160 2.00 -10.30 -3.97
CA ALA A 160 3.10 -11.06 -4.56
C ALA A 160 4.41 -10.27 -4.53
N PHE A 161 4.37 -8.98 -4.89
CA PHE A 161 5.52 -8.08 -4.78
C PHE A 161 6.09 -8.04 -3.35
N VAL A 162 5.24 -7.83 -2.33
CA VAL A 162 5.68 -7.80 -0.92
C VAL A 162 6.36 -9.11 -0.55
N ILE A 163 5.77 -10.25 -0.89
CA ILE A 163 6.35 -11.57 -0.57
C ILE A 163 7.71 -11.73 -1.25
N ALA A 164 7.81 -11.46 -2.56
CA ALA A 164 9.06 -11.54 -3.31
C ALA A 164 10.13 -10.59 -2.75
N ARG A 165 9.75 -9.36 -2.39
CA ARG A 165 10.65 -8.38 -1.79
C ARG A 165 11.17 -8.84 -0.43
N GLU A 166 10.35 -9.47 0.39
CA GLU A 166 10.78 -10.03 1.68
C GLU A 166 11.64 -11.30 1.52
N LEU A 167 11.45 -12.07 0.43
CA LEU A 167 12.32 -13.20 0.08
C LEU A 167 13.68 -12.75 -0.48
N SER A 168 13.71 -11.61 -1.19
CA SER A 168 14.95 -11.02 -1.73
C SER A 168 15.89 -10.45 -0.67
N ARG A 169 15.40 -10.25 0.56
CA ARG A 169 16.25 -9.75 1.64
C ARG A 169 17.19 -10.87 2.10
N PRO A 170 18.51 -10.64 2.09
CA PRO A 170 19.46 -11.63 2.60
C PRO A 170 19.13 -11.90 4.08
N ARG A 171 18.62 -13.10 4.36
CA ARG A 171 18.32 -13.55 5.73
C ARG A 171 19.60 -14.04 6.41
N THR A 172 20.63 -13.21 6.47
CA THR A 172 21.89 -13.57 7.12
C THR A 172 21.83 -13.42 8.63
N TYR A 173 20.97 -12.54 9.17
CA TYR A 173 20.86 -12.29 10.61
C TYR A 173 19.41 -11.93 10.99
N GLY A 174 18.91 -12.41 12.14
CA GLY A 174 17.57 -12.08 12.64
C GLY A 174 16.98 -13.13 13.56
N CYS A 175 15.83 -12.82 14.15
CA CYS A 175 15.07 -13.73 15.01
C CYS A 175 13.95 -14.39 14.19
N LEU A 176 13.42 -15.55 14.62
CA LEU A 176 12.34 -16.26 13.92
C LEU A 176 11.09 -15.40 13.66
N VAL A 177 10.88 -14.38 14.50
CA VAL A 177 9.75 -13.44 14.41
C VAL A 177 10.03 -12.27 13.47
N HIS A 178 11.30 -11.87 13.31
CA HIS A 178 11.72 -10.77 12.44
C HIS A 178 12.95 -11.21 11.63
N PRO A 179 12.73 -11.97 10.54
CA PRO A 179 13.81 -12.39 9.65
C PRO A 179 14.50 -11.18 9.03
N GLY A 180 15.84 -11.18 8.97
CA GLY A 180 16.62 -10.06 8.42
C GLY A 180 16.81 -8.87 9.35
N ALA A 181 16.16 -8.85 10.54
CA ALA A 181 16.36 -7.78 11.49
C ALA A 181 17.76 -7.85 12.12
N PRO A 182 18.50 -6.73 12.20
CA PRO A 182 19.81 -6.73 12.84
C PRO A 182 19.69 -7.17 14.29
N LEU A 183 20.68 -7.96 14.75
CA LEU A 183 20.79 -8.36 16.15
C LEU A 183 21.11 -7.13 17.01
N ASP A 184 20.48 -7.05 18.18
CA ASP A 184 20.74 -5.97 19.13
C ASP A 184 22.15 -6.14 19.73
N PRO A 185 23.09 -5.20 19.52
CA PRO A 185 24.43 -5.29 20.09
C PRO A 185 24.41 -5.21 21.63
N ALA A 186 23.33 -4.69 22.23
CA ALA A 186 23.14 -4.63 23.67
C ALA A 186 22.41 -5.88 24.23
N ALA A 187 22.12 -6.89 23.42
CA ALA A 187 21.51 -8.13 23.90
C ALA A 187 22.46 -8.87 24.87
N PRO A 188 21.93 -9.54 25.92
CA PRO A 188 22.75 -10.34 26.83
C PRO A 188 23.53 -11.42 26.08
N LYS A 189 24.81 -11.59 26.42
CA LYS A 189 25.65 -12.67 25.84
C LYS A 189 24.99 -14.02 26.07
N GLY A 190 24.74 -14.77 24.99
CA GLY A 190 24.05 -16.07 25.01
C GLY A 190 22.57 -16.05 24.63
N ARG A 191 21.96 -14.86 24.44
CA ARG A 191 20.59 -14.73 23.92
C ARG A 191 20.55 -13.69 22.79
N PRO A 192 21.03 -14.03 21.57
CA PRO A 192 20.96 -13.12 20.43
C PRO A 192 19.50 -12.83 20.10
N MET A 193 19.10 -11.57 20.21
CA MET A 193 17.76 -11.10 19.86
C MET A 193 17.86 -10.04 18.78
N CYS A 194 16.92 -10.06 17.83
CA CYS A 194 16.75 -8.97 16.89
C CYS A 194 16.34 -7.66 17.61
N ILE A 195 16.73 -6.51 17.09
CA ILE A 195 16.48 -5.18 17.68
C ILE A 195 15.00 -4.94 18.00
N PHE A 196 14.08 -5.52 17.21
CA PHE A 196 12.63 -5.40 17.41
C PHE A 196 12.12 -6.23 18.59
N CYS A 197 12.57 -7.48 18.74
CA CYS A 197 12.23 -8.29 19.91
C CYS A 197 12.85 -7.70 21.18
N ALA A 198 14.12 -7.27 21.13
CA ALA A 198 14.78 -6.61 22.24
C ALA A 198 14.09 -5.28 22.60
N GLY A 199 13.64 -4.51 21.61
CA GLY A 199 12.85 -3.29 21.83
C GLY A 199 11.46 -3.58 22.41
N ARG A 200 10.79 -4.67 22.00
CA ARG A 200 9.51 -5.12 22.57
C ARG A 200 9.67 -5.54 24.03
N GLU A 201 10.69 -6.33 24.35
CA GLU A 201 10.99 -6.76 25.72
C GLU A 201 11.34 -5.55 26.61
N ARG A 202 12.19 -4.63 26.13
CA ARG A 202 12.49 -3.37 26.84
C ARG A 202 11.23 -2.53 27.11
N ARG A 203 10.34 -2.37 26.12
CA ARG A 203 9.07 -1.64 26.34
C ARG A 203 8.14 -2.35 27.33
N ALA A 204 8.16 -3.68 27.37
CA ALA A 204 7.43 -4.45 28.37
C ALA A 204 8.02 -4.27 29.77
N SER A 205 9.35 -4.16 29.90
CA SER A 205 10.04 -3.96 31.18
C SER A 205 10.02 -2.51 31.69
N TYR A 206 10.18 -1.53 30.82
CA TYR A 206 10.38 -0.11 31.18
C TYR A 206 9.18 0.79 30.84
N GLY A 207 8.14 0.28 30.19
CA GLY A 207 7.00 1.06 29.72
C GLY A 207 7.27 1.79 28.38
N PRO A 208 6.26 2.49 27.83
CA PRO A 208 6.43 3.27 26.60
C PRO A 208 7.46 4.40 26.82
N PRO A 209 8.30 4.71 25.82
CA PRO A 209 9.29 5.78 25.94
C PRO A 209 8.56 7.09 26.25
N THR A 210 8.98 7.76 27.33
CA THR A 210 8.51 9.09 27.66
C THR A 210 9.05 10.05 26.62
N VAL A 211 8.20 10.51 25.71
CA VAL A 211 8.56 11.57 24.78
C VAL A 211 8.72 12.83 25.63
N THR A 212 9.97 13.19 25.92
CA THR A 212 10.27 14.51 26.48
C THR A 212 9.94 15.54 25.40
N VAL A 213 8.72 16.10 25.48
CA VAL A 213 8.33 17.26 24.67
C VAL A 213 9.31 18.35 25.03
N ARG A 214 10.22 18.67 24.09
CA ARG A 214 11.12 19.81 24.26
C ARG A 214 10.23 21.05 24.44
N PRO A 215 10.38 21.83 25.53
CA PRO A 215 9.60 23.04 25.68
C PRO A 215 9.86 23.92 24.46
N SER A 216 8.78 24.37 23.82
CA SER A 216 8.82 25.26 22.67
C SER A 216 9.70 26.46 23.03
N ARG A 217 10.77 26.68 22.27
CA ARG A 217 11.59 27.88 22.44
C ARG A 217 10.66 29.08 22.29
N PRO A 218 10.65 30.05 23.23
CA PRO A 218 9.79 31.23 23.10
C PRO A 218 10.10 31.90 21.76
N LEU A 219 9.04 32.20 21.00
CA LEU A 219 9.18 32.94 19.75
C LEU A 219 9.79 34.30 20.07
N PRO A 220 10.79 34.77 19.29
CA PRO A 220 11.34 36.10 19.48
C PRO A 220 10.21 37.13 19.29
N PRO A 221 10.19 38.21 20.10
CA PRO A 221 9.16 39.23 19.98
C PRO A 221 9.18 39.83 18.57
N VAL A 222 7.99 39.94 17.98
CA VAL A 222 7.78 40.58 16.68
C VAL A 222 8.20 42.04 16.82
N ARG A 223 9.26 42.46 16.14
CA ARG A 223 9.62 43.86 16.05
C ARG A 223 8.57 44.57 15.19
N HIS A 224 7.75 45.39 15.83
CA HIS A 224 6.96 46.36 15.10
C HIS A 224 7.90 47.44 14.55
N PRO A 225 7.77 47.82 13.27
CA PRO A 225 8.47 48.98 12.74
C PRO A 225 7.90 50.23 13.41
N ASP A 226 8.76 51.00 14.07
CA ASP A 226 8.43 52.34 14.57
C ASP A 226 8.01 53.24 13.39
N ARG A 227 6.99 54.07 13.65
CA ARG A 227 6.42 55.05 12.72
C ARG A 227 7.44 56.08 12.25
#